data_AF-A0A5K0WYU6-F1
#
_entry.id   AF-A0A5K0WYU6-F1
#
_cell.length_a   1.000
_cell.length_b   1.000
_cell.length_c   1.000
_cell.angle_alpha   90.00
_cell.angle_beta   90.00
_cell.angle_gamma   90.00
#
_symmetry.space_group_name_H-M   'P 1'
#
loop_
_entity.id
_entity.type
_entity.pdbx_description
1 polymer ?
#
loop_
_entity_poly.entity_id
_entity_poly.type
_entity_poly.pdbx_seq_one_letter_code
_entity_poly.pdbx_strand_id
1 'polypeptide(L)' 'FGRGDHGRLGYGRKVTTGQPMEVPIGLPPPKGLEDTEGRWFVEQVACGGRHTLAIASWISEPQ' A
#
# COMPACT_ATOMS: atom_id res chain seq x y z
N PHE A 1 -3.61 -11.30 1.03
CA PHE A 1 -4.50 -12.46 0.87
C PHE A 1 -5.49 -12.55 2.02
N GLY A 2 -6.48 -13.42 1.93
CA GLY A 2 -7.57 -13.58 2.89
C GLY A 2 -8.91 -13.12 2.34
N ARG A 3 -9.85 -12.83 3.25
CA ARG A 3 -11.21 -12.39 2.91
C ARG A 3 -11.21 -10.95 2.37
N GLY A 4 -11.71 -10.76 1.16
CA GLY A 4 -11.69 -9.48 0.43
C GLY A 4 -12.87 -8.55 0.65
N ASP A 5 -13.86 -8.98 1.43
CA ASP A 5 -15.07 -8.20 1.67
C ASP A 5 -14.72 -6.82 2.21
N HIS A 6 -15.46 -5.80 1.78
CA HIS A 6 -15.22 -4.38 2.09
C HIS A 6 -13.97 -3.78 1.41
N GLY A 7 -13.28 -4.53 0.53
CA GLY A 7 -12.10 -4.03 -0.17
C GLY A 7 -10.84 -4.00 0.69
N ARG A 8 -10.87 -4.67 1.86
CA ARG A 8 -9.81 -4.59 2.89
C ARG A 8 -8.42 -5.06 2.45
N LEU A 9 -8.33 -5.75 1.32
CA LEU A 9 -7.05 -6.23 0.80
C LEU A 9 -6.33 -5.22 -0.08
N GLY A 10 -6.95 -4.07 -0.40
CA GLY A 10 -6.26 -2.98 -1.11
C GLY A 10 -6.12 -3.15 -2.63
N TYR A 11 -6.63 -4.23 -3.22
CA TYR A 11 -6.53 -4.48 -4.68
C TYR A 11 -7.47 -3.62 -5.56
N GLY A 12 -8.08 -2.56 -5.03
CA GLY A 12 -9.07 -1.73 -5.76
C GLY A 12 -10.42 -2.43 -6.04
N ARG A 13 -10.64 -3.63 -5.49
CA ARG A 13 -11.86 -4.43 -5.67
C ARG A 13 -12.14 -5.34 -4.48
N LYS A 14 -13.39 -5.80 -4.36
CA LYS A 14 -13.83 -6.76 -3.32
C LYS A 14 -13.54 -8.19 -3.78
N VAL A 15 -12.32 -8.67 -3.58
CA VAL A 15 -11.90 -10.01 -4.03
C VAL A 15 -11.27 -10.79 -2.88
N THR A 16 -11.83 -11.95 -2.57
CA THR A 16 -11.21 -12.93 -1.66
C THR A 16 -10.17 -13.74 -2.44
N THR A 17 -8.97 -13.87 -1.89
CA THR A 17 -7.89 -14.64 -2.53
C THR A 17 -7.11 -15.40 -1.47
N GLY A 18 -6.77 -16.66 -1.76
CA GLY A 18 -5.87 -17.45 -0.92
C GLY A 18 -4.38 -17.18 -1.18
N GLN A 19 -4.05 -16.49 -2.27
CA GLN A 19 -2.67 -16.25 -2.68
C GLN A 19 -2.19 -14.86 -2.27
N PRO A 20 -1.00 -14.75 -1.66
CA PRO A 20 -0.35 -13.46 -1.44
C PRO A 20 -0.14 -12.74 -2.78
N MET A 21 -0.50 -11.46 -2.81
CA MET A 21 -0.27 -10.58 -3.95
C MET A 21 0.10 -9.21 -3.41
N GLU A 22 1.04 -8.55 -4.09
CA GLU A 22 1.46 -7.20 -3.78
C GLU A 22 0.32 -6.19 -3.98
N VAL A 23 0.30 -5.16 -3.12
CA VAL A 23 -0.61 -4.02 -3.24
C VAL A 23 0.25 -2.78 -3.53
N PRO A 24 0.29 -2.28 -4.77
CA PRO A 24 1.11 -1.12 -5.10
C PRO A 24 0.54 0.16 -4.48
N ILE A 25 1.41 1.04 -3.99
CA ILE A 25 1.04 2.37 -3.52
C ILE A 25 1.13 3.35 -4.69
N GLY A 26 0.02 3.55 -5.38
CA GLY A 26 -0.11 4.48 -6.51
C GLY A 26 -0.30 5.94 -6.10
N LEU A 27 0.36 6.39 -5.03
CA LEU A 27 0.35 7.79 -4.61
C LEU A 27 1.53 8.53 -5.25
N PRO A 28 1.38 9.82 -5.60
CA PRO A 28 2.50 10.62 -6.09
C PRO A 28 3.58 10.77 -5.01
N PRO A 29 4.81 11.16 -5.38
CA PRO A 29 5.84 11.54 -4.42
C PRO A 29 5.35 12.61 -3.45
N PRO A 30 5.90 12.69 -2.22
CA PRO A 30 5.67 13.81 -1.33
C PRO A 30 6.08 15.14 -1.97
N LYS A 31 5.46 16.23 -1.50
CA LYS A 31 5.81 17.59 -1.96
C LYS A 31 7.29 17.89 -1.70
N GLY A 32 7.98 18.45 -2.69
CA GLY A 32 9.41 18.78 -2.64
C GLY A 32 10.33 17.61 -3.00
N LEU A 33 9.78 16.46 -3.35
CA LEU A 33 10.51 15.27 -3.79
C LEU A 33 10.07 14.80 -5.18
N GLU A 34 9.37 15.67 -5.93
CA GLU A 34 8.82 15.36 -7.25
C GLU A 34 9.89 14.97 -8.28
N ASP A 35 11.08 15.57 -8.17
CA ASP A 35 12.22 15.32 -9.06
C ASP A 35 13.16 14.21 -8.56
N THR A 36 12.83 13.56 -7.42
CA THR A 36 13.65 12.48 -6.87
C THR A 36 13.08 11.12 -7.25
N GLU A 37 13.93 10.23 -7.75
CA GLU A 37 13.55 8.82 -7.88
C GLU A 37 13.39 8.22 -6.47
N GLY A 38 12.32 7.45 -6.29
CA GLY A 38 11.97 6.90 -5.00
C GLY A 38 10.69 6.10 -5.07
N ARG A 39 10.33 5.51 -3.93
CA ARG A 39 9.09 4.77 -3.77
C ARG A 39 8.52 4.91 -2.38
N TRP A 40 7.20 4.73 -2.27
CA TRP A 40 6.55 4.52 -0.99
C TRP A 40 6.94 3.15 -0.41
N PHE A 41 7.31 3.14 0.86
CA PHE A 41 7.63 1.94 1.63
C PHE A 41 6.72 1.83 2.84
N VAL A 42 6.01 0.71 2.97
CA VAL A 42 5.14 0.44 4.11
C VAL A 42 5.95 -0.04 5.29
N GLU A 43 5.89 0.67 6.41
CA GLU A 43 6.59 0.31 7.63
C GLU A 43 5.72 -0.50 8.59
N GLN A 44 4.42 -0.19 8.64
CA GLN A 44 3.47 -0.80 9.57
C GLN A 44 2.11 -1.01 8.92
N VAL A 45 1.44 -2.10 9.31
CA VAL A 45 0.07 -2.43 8.87
C VAL A 45 -0.76 -2.87 10.07
N ALA A 46 -2.00 -2.40 10.14
CA ALA A 46 -3.02 -2.85 11.08
C ALA A 46 -4.32 -3.20 10.34
N CYS A 47 -4.94 -4.32 10.73
CA CYS A 47 -6.13 -4.86 10.07
C CYS A 47 -7.30 -4.94 11.06
N GLY A 48 -8.39 -4.25 10.76
CA GLY A 48 -9.65 -4.35 11.49
C GLY A 48 -10.66 -5.26 10.78
N GLY A 49 -11.84 -5.42 11.38
CA GLY A 49 -12.88 -6.30 10.84
C GLY A 49 -13.42 -5.89 9.46
N ARG A 50 -13.28 -4.62 9.05
CA ARG A 50 -13.76 -4.08 7.76
C ARG A 50 -12.80 -3.11 7.09
N HIS A 51 -11.61 -2.88 7.65
CA HIS A 51 -10.65 -1.89 7.17
C HIS A 51 -9.21 -2.39 7.37
N THR A 52 -8.29 -1.76 6.65
CA THR A 52 -6.85 -1.95 6.78
C THR A 52 -6.22 -0.57 6.75
N LEU A 53 -5.26 -0.33 7.65
CA LEU A 53 -4.47 0.90 7.71
C LEU A 53 -3.00 0.53 7.50
N ALA A 54 -2.29 1.30 6.68
CA ALA A 54 -0.85 1.19 6.50
C ALA A 54 -0.20 2.56 6.77
N ILE A 55 0.94 2.55 7.45
CA ILE A 55 1.81 3.72 7.59
C ILE A 55 2.99 3.51 6.66
N ALA A 56 3.24 4.49 5.79
CA ALA A 56 4.27 4.43 4.78
C ALA A 56 5.10 5.71 4.75
N SER A 57 6.39 5.55 4.45
CA SER A 57 7.35 6.64 4.25
C SER A 57 7.85 6.63 2.80
N TRP A 58 8.32 7.77 2.32
CA TRP A 58 8.99 7.86 1.04
C TRP A 58 10.47 7.54 1.21
N ILE A 59 10.97 6.60 0.42
CA ILE A 59 12.39 6.27 0.33
C ILE A 59 12.90 6.76 -1.00
N SER A 60 13.75 7.78 -0.99
CA SER A 60 14.52 8.20 -2.16
C SER A 60 15.58 7.15 -2.47
N GLU A 61 15.72 6.78 -3.75
CA GLU A 61 16.79 5.89 -4.17
C GLU A 61 18.09 6.70 -4.34
N PRO A 62 19.24 6.18 -3.86
CA PRO A 62 20.51 6.83 -4.12
C PRO A 62 20.84 6.73 -5.61
N GLN A 63 21.25 7.85 -6.22
CA GLN A 63 21.80 7.91 -7.59
C GLN A 63 23.12 7.14 -7.70
#